data_AF-A0ABD2A1G6-F1
#
_entry.id   AF-A0ABD2A1G6-F1
#
_cell.length_a   1.000
_cell.length_b   1.000
_cell.length_c   1.000
_cell.angle_alpha   90.00
_cell.angle_beta   90.00
_cell.angle_gamma   90.00
#
_symmetry.space_group_name_H-M   'P 1'
#
loop_
_entity.id
_entity.type
_entity.pdbx_description
1 polymer ?
#
loop_
_entity_poly.entity_id
_entity_poly.type
_entity_poly.pdbx_seq_one_letter_code
_entity_poly.pdbx_strand_id
1 'polypeptide(L)'
;MSTLEDKILGEKTHYYCSSSSEDENDSEDFDKEVDKEEDKYIRSDASSYSNAPSYSEWDGSSSNTGPKGVLKDWQRFKQIETEKQAILAKERIELIKKLSLSCRTDLDEEKEKLEETDPELADLLTDEFLITYQKQRMKEMLAKAEKLRFGQLINLETADQFVEAIDNEDKSVTIIIHIYEDKVIGCKTMNGCLTALAEDYPFVKFCKISGSVAGLSKHFKQKGVPALLVYKQGQIIGNFVQLTEQLGSDFYASDVESFLIENGMLADRSCVPSIISGKKQESC
;
A
#
# COMPACT_ATOMS: atom_id res chain seq x y z
N MET A 1 -15.75 34.66 26.93
CA MET A 1 -16.20 33.27 27.15
C MET A 1 -17.36 33.03 26.19
N SER A 2 -17.35 31.95 25.41
CA SER A 2 -18.46 31.61 24.49
C SER A 2 -19.72 31.24 25.26
N THR A 3 -20.90 31.65 24.78
CA THR A 3 -22.17 31.29 25.40
C THR A 3 -22.62 29.87 24.99
N LEU A 4 -23.74 29.39 25.54
CA LEU A 4 -24.23 28.03 25.28
C LEU A 4 -24.71 27.86 23.83
N GLU A 5 -25.20 28.94 23.21
CA GLU A 5 -25.72 28.96 21.85
C GLU A 5 -24.63 28.77 20.77
N ASP A 6 -23.45 29.39 20.96
CA ASP A 6 -22.28 29.24 20.06
C ASP A 6 -21.91 27.75 19.85
N LYS A 7 -21.99 26.96 20.93
CA LYS A 7 -21.65 25.52 20.91
C LYS A 7 -22.70 24.66 20.21
N ILE A 8 -23.93 25.15 20.06
CA ILE A 8 -25.04 24.43 19.43
C ILE A 8 -25.11 24.75 17.93
N LEU A 9 -24.76 25.98 17.53
CA LEU A 9 -24.75 26.42 16.13
C LEU A 9 -23.47 26.04 15.36
N GLY A 10 -22.40 25.63 16.05
CA GLY A 10 -21.22 25.04 15.42
C GLY A 10 -20.33 26.01 14.66
N GLU A 11 -20.49 27.32 14.90
CA GLU A 11 -19.72 28.37 14.24
C GLU A 11 -18.29 28.43 14.78
N LYS A 12 -17.33 27.91 13.99
CA LYS A 12 -15.90 27.92 14.34
C LYS A 12 -15.28 29.30 14.10
N THR A 13 -15.37 30.17 15.08
CA THR A 13 -14.85 31.55 15.07
C THR A 13 -13.31 31.68 15.17
N HIS A 14 -12.54 30.76 14.56
CA HIS A 14 -11.07 30.84 14.51
C HIS A 14 -10.50 30.41 13.15
N TYR A 15 -10.54 31.32 12.17
CA TYR A 15 -9.68 31.32 10.99
C TYR A 15 -9.00 32.69 10.82
N TYR A 16 -8.26 33.11 11.84
CA TYR A 16 -7.39 34.28 11.73
C TYR A 16 -5.98 33.90 12.16
N CYS A 17 -5.07 33.87 11.18
CA CYS A 17 -3.64 33.81 11.44
C CYS A 17 -3.18 35.26 11.66
N SER A 18 -2.95 35.63 12.92
CA SER A 18 -2.52 37.00 13.26
C SER A 18 -1.06 37.23 12.90
N SER A 19 -0.80 37.51 11.62
CA SER A 19 0.32 38.38 11.25
C SER A 19 -0.05 39.81 11.66
N SER A 20 0.53 40.28 12.77
CA SER A 20 0.46 41.68 13.19
C SER A 20 1.85 42.29 13.05
N SER A 21 2.03 43.06 11.99
CA SER A 21 3.19 43.91 11.72
C SER A 21 2.81 45.36 12.01
N GLU A 22 3.48 46.02 12.97
CA GLU A 22 3.43 47.47 13.15
C GLU A 22 4.78 48.00 13.66
N ASP A 23 5.13 49.19 13.18
CA ASP A 23 6.39 49.93 13.36
C ASP A 23 6.03 51.43 13.53
N GLU A 24 6.87 52.37 14.00
CA GLU A 24 8.33 52.40 14.26
C GLU A 24 8.58 53.14 15.60
N ASN A 25 9.67 52.84 16.36
CA ASN A 25 10.46 53.94 16.97
C ASN A 25 11.83 53.54 17.55
N ASP A 26 12.79 54.47 17.41
CA ASP A 26 14.16 54.43 17.92
C ASP A 26 14.29 54.79 19.41
N SER A 27 15.27 54.20 20.13
CA SER A 27 16.36 54.95 20.82
C SER A 27 17.27 54.10 21.72
N GLU A 28 18.58 54.23 21.48
CA GLU A 28 19.73 54.23 22.42
C GLU A 28 19.91 53.11 23.49
N ASP A 29 20.80 52.18 23.15
CA ASP A 29 22.04 51.81 23.88
C ASP A 29 22.11 51.94 25.43
N PHE A 30 22.20 50.79 26.14
CA PHE A 30 23.04 50.67 27.35
C PHE A 30 23.36 49.21 27.76
N ASP A 31 24.65 48.90 27.95
CA ASP A 31 25.15 47.63 28.49
C ASP A 31 24.68 47.34 29.94
N LYS A 32 24.36 46.07 30.24
CA LYS A 32 24.67 45.46 31.56
C LYS A 32 24.64 43.93 31.60
N GLU A 33 25.61 43.39 32.34
CA GLU A 33 25.93 41.97 32.52
C GLU A 33 25.23 41.28 33.71
N VAL A 34 25.15 39.93 33.65
CA VAL A 34 25.28 38.96 34.78
C VAL A 34 24.09 38.91 35.80
N ASP A 35 23.61 37.79 36.40
CA ASP A 35 24.02 36.38 36.68
C ASP A 35 22.92 35.37 36.19
N LYS A 36 23.14 34.10 35.80
CA LYS A 36 23.60 32.86 36.51
C LYS A 36 22.70 32.29 37.63
N GLU A 37 22.08 31.12 37.36
CA GLU A 37 22.14 29.82 38.08
C GLU A 37 21.05 28.87 37.48
N GLU A 38 21.41 27.71 36.89
CA GLU A 38 21.33 26.33 37.47
C GLU A 38 19.85 25.88 37.75
N ASP A 39 19.21 24.82 37.20
CA ASP A 39 19.60 23.38 37.06
C ASP A 39 18.56 22.46 36.35
N LYS A 40 18.77 21.17 35.97
CA LYS A 40 19.95 20.30 35.58
C LYS A 40 19.40 18.97 34.96
N TYR A 41 19.82 18.54 33.74
CA TYR A 41 19.64 17.20 33.09
C TYR A 41 18.21 16.77 32.59
N ILE A 42 17.99 15.92 31.56
CA ILE A 42 18.66 14.67 31.12
C ILE A 42 18.68 14.45 29.58
N ARG A 43 19.86 14.03 29.07
CA ARG A 43 20.21 13.23 27.86
C ARG A 43 19.61 13.53 26.48
N SER A 44 20.54 13.88 25.59
CA SER A 44 20.58 13.48 24.18
C SER A 44 20.36 11.99 23.95
N ASP A 45 19.64 11.63 22.89
CA ASP A 45 19.94 10.42 22.12
C ASP A 45 19.93 10.74 20.62
N ALA A 46 20.96 10.31 19.91
CA ALA A 46 21.18 10.63 18.50
C ALA A 46 20.72 9.45 17.65
N SER A 47 19.43 9.44 17.27
CA SER A 47 18.90 8.46 16.33
C SER A 47 18.89 8.99 14.90
N SER A 48 19.54 8.22 14.04
CA SER A 48 19.75 8.48 12.62
C SER A 48 18.43 8.62 11.85
N TYR A 49 18.37 9.60 10.94
CA TYR A 49 17.28 9.73 9.96
C TYR A 49 17.24 8.49 9.04
N SER A 50 16.44 7.50 9.45
CA SER A 50 16.05 6.39 8.60
C SER A 50 14.73 6.74 7.91
N ASN A 51 14.82 7.16 6.64
CA ASN A 51 13.65 7.32 5.77
C ASN A 51 13.09 5.93 5.39
N ALA A 52 12.49 5.25 6.36
CA ALA A 52 11.56 4.16 6.13
C ALA A 52 10.14 4.69 6.32
N PRO A 53 9.18 4.36 5.44
CA PRO A 53 7.79 4.81 5.61
C PRO A 53 7.24 4.23 6.92
N SER A 54 6.93 5.12 7.87
CA SER A 54 6.41 4.73 9.18
C SER A 54 5.12 3.91 9.01
N TYR A 55 5.13 2.70 9.56
CA TYR A 55 4.01 1.77 9.45
C TYR A 55 2.86 2.27 10.31
N SER A 56 1.78 2.72 9.67
CA SER A 56 0.51 2.97 10.35
C SER A 56 -0.10 1.63 10.78
N GLU A 57 0.16 1.26 12.02
CA GLU A 57 -0.50 0.16 12.73
C GLU A 57 -2.02 0.38 12.75
N TRP A 58 -2.80 -0.71 12.68
CA TRP A 58 -4.26 -0.63 12.52
C TRP A 58 -4.93 -0.22 13.85
N ASP A 59 -5.13 1.09 14.03
CA ASP A 59 -5.72 1.71 15.24
C ASP A 59 -7.26 1.50 15.38
N GLY A 60 -7.79 0.37 14.90
CA GLY A 60 -9.22 -0.01 14.97
C GLY A 60 -10.22 0.88 14.21
N SER A 61 -9.83 2.10 13.82
CA SER A 61 -10.69 3.10 13.18
C SER A 61 -10.83 2.83 11.68
N SER A 62 -12.06 2.53 11.24
CA SER A 62 -12.45 2.40 9.83
C SER A 62 -12.32 3.75 9.10
N SER A 63 -11.09 4.07 8.73
CA SER A 63 -10.67 5.32 8.08
C SER A 63 -10.21 5.11 6.63
N ASN A 64 -10.32 3.87 6.11
CA ASN A 64 -9.85 3.49 4.77
C ASN A 64 -11.01 3.19 3.80
N THR A 65 -12.28 3.23 4.24
CA THR A 65 -13.47 2.94 3.41
C THR A 65 -14.63 3.88 3.74
N GLY A 66 -15.57 4.01 2.80
CA GLY A 66 -16.75 4.88 2.94
C GLY A 66 -16.41 6.39 3.00
N PRO A 67 -17.34 7.24 3.48
CA PRO A 67 -17.17 8.70 3.49
C PRO A 67 -15.92 9.18 4.25
N LYS A 68 -15.49 8.45 5.29
CA LYS A 68 -14.26 8.74 6.05
C LYS A 68 -12.99 8.46 5.23
N GLY A 69 -12.98 7.41 4.41
CA GLY A 69 -11.89 7.13 3.48
C GLY A 69 -11.72 8.24 2.44
N VAL A 70 -12.83 8.66 1.80
CA VAL A 70 -12.84 9.76 0.83
C VAL A 70 -12.29 11.05 1.43
N LEU A 71 -12.71 11.41 2.65
CA LEU A 71 -12.22 12.62 3.33
C LEU A 71 -10.70 12.56 3.62
N LYS A 72 -10.20 11.38 4.01
CA LYS A 72 -8.77 11.13 4.32
C LYS A 72 -7.90 11.16 3.06
N ASP A 73 -8.35 10.55 1.96
CA ASP A 73 -7.66 10.62 0.68
C ASP A 73 -7.68 12.06 0.12
N TRP A 74 -8.75 12.85 0.31
CA TRP A 74 -8.77 14.28 -0.03
C TRP A 74 -7.79 15.13 0.82
N GLN A 75 -7.72 14.88 2.14
CA GLN A 75 -6.74 15.54 3.01
C GLN A 75 -5.31 15.24 2.55
N ARG A 76 -5.01 13.98 2.22
CA ARG A 76 -3.69 13.57 1.75
C ARG A 76 -3.37 14.11 0.35
N PHE A 77 -4.36 14.17 -0.54
CA PHE A 77 -4.24 14.85 -1.83
C PHE A 77 -3.81 16.32 -1.63
N LYS A 78 -4.51 17.07 -0.78
CA LYS A 78 -4.16 18.47 -0.48
C LYS A 78 -2.79 18.64 0.17
N GLN A 79 -2.38 17.71 1.03
CA GLN A 79 -1.04 17.74 1.61
C GLN A 79 0.05 17.55 0.54
N ILE A 80 -0.10 16.56 -0.34
CA ILE A 80 0.85 16.30 -1.44
C ILE A 80 0.91 17.50 -2.42
N GLU A 81 -0.22 18.15 -2.70
CA GLU A 81 -0.28 19.38 -3.49
C GLU A 81 0.59 20.48 -2.87
N THR A 82 0.44 20.73 -1.55
CA THR A 82 1.23 21.76 -0.85
C THR A 82 2.71 21.42 -0.76
N GLU A 83 3.06 20.13 -0.59
CA GLU A 83 4.46 19.68 -0.58
C GLU A 83 5.09 19.83 -1.98
N LYS A 84 4.38 19.47 -3.05
CA LYS A 84 4.82 19.66 -4.44
C LYS A 84 5.04 21.14 -4.77
N GLN A 85 4.12 22.02 -4.40
CA GLN A 85 4.26 23.47 -4.59
C GLN A 85 5.47 24.02 -3.81
N ALA A 86 5.69 23.57 -2.57
CA ALA A 86 6.86 23.96 -1.79
C ALA A 86 8.20 23.45 -2.37
N ILE A 87 8.20 22.29 -3.05
CA ILE A 87 9.37 21.77 -3.78
C ILE A 87 9.64 22.63 -5.02
N LEU A 88 8.63 22.87 -5.86
CA LEU A 88 8.77 23.69 -7.07
C LEU A 88 9.22 25.13 -6.75
N ALA A 89 8.71 25.72 -5.68
CA ALA A 89 9.15 27.04 -5.21
C ALA A 89 10.64 27.05 -4.81
N LYS A 90 11.13 25.99 -4.14
CA LYS A 90 12.56 25.84 -3.81
C LYS A 90 13.41 25.66 -5.06
N GLU A 91 12.97 24.83 -6.00
CA GLU A 91 13.66 24.61 -7.28
C GLU A 91 13.74 25.89 -8.11
N ARG A 92 12.66 26.69 -8.18
CA ARG A 92 12.65 28.02 -8.83
C ARG A 92 13.65 28.97 -8.17
N ILE A 93 13.68 29.03 -6.83
CA ILE A 93 14.64 29.87 -6.08
C ILE A 93 16.09 29.42 -6.33
N GLU A 94 16.36 28.11 -6.37
CA GLU A 94 17.67 27.58 -6.72
C GLU A 94 18.07 27.87 -8.16
N LEU A 95 17.14 27.77 -9.11
CA LEU A 95 17.38 28.07 -10.51
C LEU A 95 17.69 29.56 -10.70
N ILE A 96 16.94 30.45 -10.07
CA ILE A 96 17.22 31.90 -10.04
C ILE A 96 18.64 32.16 -9.49
N LYS A 97 19.01 31.55 -8.35
CA LYS A 97 20.36 31.68 -7.77
C LYS A 97 21.49 31.12 -8.65
N LYS A 98 21.21 30.09 -9.46
CA LYS A 98 22.17 29.51 -10.42
C LYS A 98 22.29 30.38 -11.69
N LEU A 99 21.22 31.05 -12.10
CA LEU A 99 21.17 31.91 -13.28
C LEU A 99 21.57 33.37 -13.00
N SER A 100 21.58 33.83 -11.74
CA SER A 100 21.93 35.20 -11.33
C SER A 100 23.43 35.54 -11.43
N LEU A 101 24.14 34.95 -12.40
CA LEU A 101 25.54 35.22 -12.74
C LEU A 101 25.70 35.76 -14.18
N SER A 102 24.81 36.68 -14.59
CA SER A 102 25.09 37.66 -15.63
C SER A 102 24.07 38.80 -15.57
N CYS A 103 24.50 40.04 -15.81
CA CYS A 103 23.62 41.20 -15.82
C CYS A 103 22.62 41.10 -16.99
N ARG A 104 21.33 41.34 -16.72
CA ARG A 104 20.29 41.53 -17.76
C ARG A 104 19.57 42.85 -17.53
N THR A 105 19.05 43.40 -18.61
CA THR A 105 18.58 44.78 -18.75
C THR A 105 17.05 44.85 -18.85
N ASP A 106 16.52 46.01 -18.50
CA ASP A 106 15.11 46.44 -18.37
C ASP A 106 14.10 46.01 -19.47
N LEU A 107 14.57 45.45 -20.59
CA LEU A 107 13.73 44.90 -21.66
C LEU A 107 13.23 43.46 -21.41
N ASP A 108 13.85 42.71 -20.48
CA ASP A 108 13.37 41.37 -20.12
C ASP A 108 12.14 41.43 -19.17
N GLU A 109 11.99 42.50 -18.36
CA GLU A 109 10.89 42.67 -17.39
C GLU A 109 9.49 42.85 -18.04
N GLU A 110 9.44 43.42 -19.24
CA GLU A 110 8.17 43.65 -19.96
C GLU A 110 7.63 42.36 -20.59
N LYS A 111 8.50 41.36 -20.82
CA LYS A 111 8.12 40.08 -21.41
C LYS A 111 7.56 39.10 -20.37
N GLU A 112 8.04 39.14 -19.13
CA GLU A 112 7.55 38.27 -18.04
C GLU A 112 6.09 38.60 -17.67
N LYS A 113 5.68 39.87 -17.78
CA LYS A 113 4.28 40.33 -17.58
C LYS A 113 3.26 39.83 -18.61
N LEU A 114 3.70 39.17 -19.69
CA LEU A 114 2.82 38.62 -20.73
C LEU A 114 2.56 37.11 -20.55
N GLU A 115 3.45 36.38 -19.87
CA GLU A 115 3.25 34.95 -19.56
C GLU A 115 2.36 34.74 -18.32
N GLU A 116 2.01 35.83 -17.62
CA GLU A 116 1.23 35.88 -16.36
C GLU A 116 -0.30 35.77 -16.54
N THR A 117 -0.80 35.45 -17.75
CA THR A 117 -2.25 35.41 -18.07
C THR A 117 -2.88 34.01 -18.04
N ASP A 118 -2.38 33.19 -17.11
CA ASP A 118 -2.98 31.95 -16.58
C ASP A 118 -3.00 30.69 -17.48
N PRO A 119 -1.83 30.05 -17.71
CA PRO A 119 -1.75 28.66 -18.16
C PRO A 119 -1.95 27.62 -17.03
N GLU A 120 -1.84 28.01 -15.75
CA GLU A 120 -1.96 27.07 -14.62
C GLU A 120 -3.39 26.55 -14.45
N LEU A 121 -4.41 27.39 -14.66
CA LEU A 121 -5.82 27.00 -14.53
C LEU A 121 -6.27 26.03 -15.64
N ALA A 122 -5.64 26.08 -16.82
CA ALA A 122 -5.89 25.12 -17.90
C ALA A 122 -5.28 23.73 -17.60
N ASP A 123 -4.07 23.70 -17.01
CA ASP A 123 -3.40 22.46 -16.61
C ASP A 123 -4.11 21.82 -15.40
N LEU A 124 -4.61 22.64 -14.46
CA LEU A 124 -5.40 22.21 -13.29
C LEU A 124 -6.78 21.61 -13.67
N LEU A 125 -7.31 21.91 -14.85
CA LEU A 125 -8.54 21.33 -15.40
C LEU A 125 -8.30 20.02 -16.16
N THR A 126 -7.04 19.60 -16.35
CA THR A 126 -6.72 18.38 -17.07
C THR A 126 -6.63 17.18 -16.11
N ASP A 127 -7.44 16.15 -16.37
CA ASP A 127 -7.68 14.95 -15.55
C ASP A 127 -6.40 14.16 -15.17
N GLU A 128 -5.28 14.43 -15.85
CA GLU A 128 -3.95 13.86 -15.64
C GLU A 128 -3.54 13.82 -14.16
N PHE A 129 -3.62 14.91 -13.40
CA PHE A 129 -3.12 14.90 -12.01
C PHE A 129 -3.96 14.00 -11.10
N LEU A 130 -5.29 14.02 -11.24
CA LEU A 130 -6.18 13.15 -10.47
C LEU A 130 -5.96 11.68 -10.83
N ILE A 131 -5.73 11.38 -12.11
CA ILE A 131 -5.31 10.07 -12.61
C ILE A 131 -3.93 9.68 -12.04
N THR A 132 -2.96 10.59 -11.94
CA THR A 132 -1.64 10.28 -11.34
C THR A 132 -1.75 9.97 -9.85
N TYR A 133 -2.59 10.70 -9.10
CA TYR A 133 -2.84 10.43 -7.69
C TYR A 133 -3.53 9.07 -7.49
N GLN A 134 -4.54 8.75 -8.29
CA GLN A 134 -5.17 7.43 -8.30
C GLN A 134 -4.16 6.31 -8.61
N LYS A 135 -3.33 6.48 -9.65
CA LYS A 135 -2.24 5.56 -10.01
C LYS A 135 -1.26 5.37 -8.86
N GLN A 136 -0.83 6.45 -8.21
CA GLN A 136 0.11 6.41 -7.10
C GLN A 136 -0.50 5.72 -5.88
N ARG A 137 -1.76 6.04 -5.52
CA ARG A 137 -2.47 5.44 -4.40
C ARG A 137 -2.68 3.94 -4.59
N MET A 138 -3.07 3.51 -5.79
CA MET A 138 -3.20 2.09 -6.14
C MET A 138 -1.84 1.37 -6.09
N LYS A 139 -0.77 1.98 -6.63
CA LYS A 139 0.59 1.42 -6.56
C LYS A 139 1.08 1.28 -5.11
N GLU A 140 0.85 2.27 -4.25
CA GLU A 140 1.16 2.17 -2.82
C GLU A 140 0.39 1.05 -2.11
N MET A 141 -0.85 0.76 -2.54
CA MET A 141 -1.64 -0.34 -1.99
C MET A 141 -1.11 -1.71 -2.46
N LEU A 142 -0.78 -1.85 -3.75
CA LEU A 142 -0.25 -3.11 -4.29
C LEU A 142 1.19 -3.41 -3.84
N ALA A 143 2.08 -2.41 -3.81
CA ALA A 143 3.49 -2.58 -3.44
C ALA A 143 3.68 -3.10 -2.00
N LYS A 144 2.66 -3.02 -1.14
CA LYS A 144 2.65 -3.65 0.19
C LYS A 144 2.58 -5.18 0.14
N ALA A 145 2.09 -5.77 -0.95
CA ALA A 145 1.90 -7.21 -1.11
C ALA A 145 3.03 -7.92 -1.88
N GLU A 146 3.92 -7.19 -2.56
CA GLU A 146 4.80 -7.77 -3.59
C GLU A 146 6.14 -8.35 -3.09
N LYS A 147 6.43 -8.29 -1.79
CA LYS A 147 7.78 -8.57 -1.25
C LYS A 147 8.21 -10.03 -1.24
N LEU A 148 7.29 -10.98 -1.40
CA LEU A 148 7.55 -12.42 -1.28
C LEU A 148 7.17 -13.14 -2.58
N ARG A 149 8.07 -14.00 -3.06
CA ARG A 149 7.88 -14.81 -4.26
C ARG A 149 8.33 -16.24 -4.02
N PHE A 150 7.41 -17.19 -4.18
CA PHE A 150 7.65 -18.63 -4.02
C PHE A 150 7.85 -19.29 -5.39
N GLY A 151 6.93 -19.08 -6.33
CA GLY A 151 7.09 -19.46 -7.75
C GLY A 151 7.13 -20.97 -8.06
N GLN A 152 6.96 -21.84 -7.06
CA GLN A 152 7.09 -23.29 -7.20
C GLN A 152 6.24 -24.06 -6.19
N LEU A 153 5.89 -25.31 -6.51
CA LEU A 153 5.15 -26.21 -5.62
C LEU A 153 6.11 -26.93 -4.65
N ILE A 154 6.11 -26.52 -3.39
CA ILE A 154 7.01 -27.03 -2.33
C ILE A 154 6.49 -28.38 -1.81
N ASN A 155 7.37 -29.38 -1.73
CA ASN A 155 7.06 -30.67 -1.10
C ASN A 155 7.36 -30.64 0.40
N LEU A 156 6.39 -31.00 1.23
CA LEU A 156 6.54 -31.13 2.69
C LEU A 156 6.68 -32.61 3.05
N GLU A 157 7.83 -32.97 3.60
CA GLU A 157 8.22 -34.35 3.91
C GLU A 157 7.90 -34.76 5.35
N THR A 158 7.73 -33.79 6.25
CA THR A 158 7.49 -34.00 7.69
C THR A 158 6.34 -33.12 8.17
N ALA A 159 5.60 -33.56 9.20
CA ALA A 159 4.55 -32.77 9.84
C ALA A 159 5.07 -31.45 10.43
N ASP A 160 6.30 -31.42 10.94
CA ASP A 160 6.93 -30.21 11.48
C ASP A 160 7.13 -29.13 10.39
N GLN A 161 7.52 -29.55 9.17
CA GLN A 161 7.63 -28.64 8.02
C GLN A 161 6.27 -28.06 7.60
N PHE A 162 5.17 -28.78 7.83
CA PHE A 162 3.82 -28.26 7.57
C PHE A 162 3.45 -27.15 8.57
N VAL A 163 3.76 -27.33 9.86
CA VAL A 163 3.53 -26.30 10.88
C VAL A 163 4.42 -25.09 10.63
N GLU A 164 5.72 -25.30 10.41
CA GLU A 164 6.68 -24.24 10.06
C GLU A 164 6.25 -23.48 8.79
N ALA A 165 5.75 -24.17 7.76
CA ALA A 165 5.31 -23.54 6.54
C ALA A 165 4.10 -22.60 6.72
N ILE A 166 3.33 -22.75 7.81
CA ILE A 166 2.14 -21.95 8.17
C ILE A 166 2.50 -20.85 9.18
N ASP A 167 3.20 -21.20 10.26
CA ASP A 167 3.40 -20.31 11.41
C ASP A 167 4.55 -19.31 11.22
N ASN A 168 5.60 -19.68 10.46
CA ASN A 168 6.78 -18.83 10.22
C ASN A 168 6.66 -17.99 8.93
N GLU A 169 5.47 -17.85 8.36
CA GLU A 169 5.23 -17.12 7.10
C GLU A 169 4.64 -15.71 7.34
N ASP A 170 4.84 -14.78 6.39
CA ASP A 170 4.30 -13.43 6.53
C ASP A 170 2.76 -13.41 6.49
N LYS A 171 2.17 -12.59 7.37
CA LYS A 171 0.70 -12.43 7.53
C LYS A 171 -0.03 -11.95 6.27
N SER A 172 0.67 -11.42 5.28
CA SER A 172 0.11 -11.04 3.97
C SER A 172 -0.02 -12.22 3.00
N VAL A 173 0.81 -13.26 3.15
CA VAL A 173 0.86 -14.42 2.26
C VAL A 173 -0.37 -15.30 2.45
N THR A 174 -0.85 -15.84 1.34
CA THR A 174 -1.86 -16.92 1.33
C THR A 174 -1.14 -18.22 0.99
N ILE A 175 -1.41 -19.27 1.75
CA ILE A 175 -0.70 -20.56 1.68
C ILE A 175 -1.73 -21.62 1.28
N ILE A 176 -1.48 -22.33 0.18
CA ILE A 176 -2.36 -23.37 -0.34
C ILE A 176 -1.64 -24.70 -0.20
N ILE A 177 -2.18 -25.60 0.61
CA ILE A 177 -1.58 -26.90 0.93
C ILE A 177 -2.44 -28.02 0.36
N HIS A 178 -1.88 -28.77 -0.59
CA HIS A 178 -2.50 -29.95 -1.18
C HIS A 178 -2.16 -31.22 -0.42
N ILE A 179 -3.19 -31.85 0.15
CA ILE A 179 -3.09 -33.14 0.80
C ILE A 179 -3.37 -34.23 -0.24
N TYR A 180 -2.37 -35.07 -0.51
CA TYR A 180 -2.40 -36.04 -1.60
C TYR A 180 -2.06 -37.47 -1.17
N GLU A 181 -2.41 -38.44 -2.00
CA GLU A 181 -2.03 -39.86 -1.85
C GLU A 181 -1.73 -40.44 -3.25
N ASP A 182 -0.56 -41.05 -3.44
CA ASP A 182 -0.04 -41.46 -4.77
C ASP A 182 -0.87 -42.51 -5.51
N LYS A 183 -1.79 -43.16 -4.80
CA LYS A 183 -2.70 -44.18 -5.32
C LYS A 183 -3.91 -43.57 -6.04
N VAL A 184 -4.19 -42.28 -5.84
CA VAL A 184 -5.36 -41.59 -6.39
C VAL A 184 -4.95 -40.79 -7.62
N ILE A 185 -5.64 -41.02 -8.75
CA ILE A 185 -5.28 -40.39 -10.04
C ILE A 185 -5.52 -38.87 -9.99
N GLY A 186 -6.66 -38.43 -9.46
CA GLY A 186 -6.98 -36.99 -9.32
C GLY A 186 -5.96 -36.21 -8.47
N CYS A 187 -5.28 -36.85 -7.52
CA CYS A 187 -4.17 -36.23 -6.78
C CYS A 187 -2.96 -35.94 -7.68
N LYS A 188 -2.68 -36.75 -8.70
CA LYS A 188 -1.59 -36.53 -9.66
C LYS A 188 -1.93 -35.39 -10.61
N THR A 189 -3.16 -35.36 -11.12
CA THR A 189 -3.68 -34.25 -11.93
C THR A 189 -3.63 -32.93 -11.16
N MET A 190 -4.12 -32.92 -9.90
CA MET A 190 -4.07 -31.75 -9.02
C MET A 190 -2.63 -31.27 -8.77
N ASN A 191 -1.68 -32.18 -8.48
CA ASN A 191 -0.28 -31.81 -8.34
C ASN A 191 0.29 -31.11 -9.60
N GLY A 192 -0.05 -31.61 -10.81
CA GLY A 192 0.36 -30.97 -12.07
C GLY A 192 -0.27 -29.58 -12.26
N CYS A 193 -1.56 -29.44 -11.94
CA CYS A 193 -2.26 -28.16 -11.99
C CYS A 193 -1.64 -27.13 -11.04
N LEU A 194 -1.35 -27.52 -9.80
CA LEU A 194 -0.75 -26.65 -8.79
C LEU A 194 0.71 -26.29 -9.10
N THR A 195 1.47 -27.13 -9.81
CA THR A 195 2.79 -26.76 -10.32
C THR A 195 2.69 -25.59 -11.31
N ALA A 196 1.77 -25.66 -12.27
CA ALA A 196 1.53 -24.55 -13.19
C ALA A 196 1.07 -23.28 -12.46
N LEU A 197 0.08 -23.40 -11.55
CA LEU A 197 -0.43 -22.26 -10.78
C LEU A 197 0.60 -21.62 -9.85
N ALA A 198 1.60 -22.37 -9.38
CA ALA A 198 2.65 -21.83 -8.52
C ALA A 198 3.63 -20.90 -9.27
N GLU A 199 3.94 -21.19 -10.53
CA GLU A 199 4.71 -20.29 -11.41
C GLU A 199 3.92 -19.02 -11.70
N ASP A 200 2.61 -19.19 -11.91
CA ASP A 200 1.65 -18.16 -12.31
C ASP A 200 1.28 -17.17 -11.19
N TYR A 201 1.23 -17.66 -9.94
CA TYR A 201 0.91 -16.91 -8.72
C TYR A 201 2.10 -16.88 -7.75
N PRO A 202 3.19 -16.16 -8.07
CA PRO A 202 4.41 -16.19 -7.26
C PRO A 202 4.20 -15.68 -5.82
N PHE A 203 3.20 -14.82 -5.58
CA PHE A 203 2.88 -14.26 -4.25
C PHE A 203 2.13 -15.24 -3.32
N VAL A 204 1.73 -16.41 -3.83
CA VAL A 204 0.99 -17.44 -3.09
C VAL A 204 1.92 -18.63 -2.86
N LYS A 205 1.95 -19.15 -1.64
CA LYS A 205 2.81 -20.26 -1.26
C LYS A 205 2.08 -21.57 -1.51
N PHE A 206 2.43 -22.28 -2.57
CA PHE A 206 1.88 -23.59 -2.86
C PHE A 206 2.73 -24.69 -2.24
N CYS A 207 2.11 -25.52 -1.42
CA CYS A 207 2.72 -26.69 -0.79
C CYS A 207 1.93 -27.96 -1.11
N LYS A 208 2.59 -29.11 -1.05
CA LYS A 208 1.96 -30.43 -1.07
C LYS A 208 2.49 -31.29 0.06
N ILE A 209 1.64 -32.14 0.64
CA ILE A 209 1.99 -33.09 1.70
C ILE A 209 1.27 -34.42 1.47
N SER A 210 1.97 -35.53 1.66
CA SER A 210 1.33 -36.85 1.65
C SER A 210 0.39 -36.97 2.85
N GLY A 211 -0.84 -37.42 2.63
CA GLY A 211 -1.80 -37.65 3.73
C GLY A 211 -1.27 -38.63 4.78
N SER A 212 -0.33 -39.51 4.41
CA SER A 212 0.34 -40.43 5.34
C SER A 212 1.38 -39.74 6.22
N VAL A 213 2.05 -38.69 5.73
CA VAL A 213 2.96 -37.82 6.51
C VAL A 213 2.16 -36.89 7.42
N ALA A 214 1.06 -36.33 6.92
CA ALA A 214 0.16 -35.43 7.66
C ALA A 214 -0.64 -36.12 8.80
N GLY A 215 -0.35 -37.39 9.13
CA GLY A 215 -1.00 -38.12 10.22
C GLY A 215 -2.49 -38.45 10.01
N LEU A 216 -3.00 -38.36 8.78
CA LEU A 216 -4.44 -38.42 8.51
C LEU A 216 -5.01 -39.85 8.58
N SER A 217 -6.28 -39.93 8.96
CA SER A 217 -7.00 -41.19 9.13
C SER A 217 -7.08 -41.99 7.82
N LYS A 218 -7.12 -43.34 7.94
CA LYS A 218 -7.22 -44.23 6.77
C LYS A 218 -8.45 -43.94 5.90
N HIS A 219 -9.57 -43.52 6.51
CA HIS A 219 -10.79 -43.14 5.78
C HIS A 219 -10.59 -41.85 4.99
N PHE A 220 -9.96 -40.83 5.57
CA PHE A 220 -9.69 -39.57 4.87
C PHE A 220 -8.77 -39.79 3.67
N LYS A 221 -7.72 -40.62 3.81
CA LYS A 221 -6.80 -40.96 2.71
C LYS A 221 -7.41 -41.79 1.58
N GLN A 222 -8.61 -42.35 1.77
CA GLN A 222 -9.33 -43.11 0.74
C GLN A 222 -10.47 -42.32 0.08
N LYS A 223 -11.10 -41.38 0.80
CA LYS A 223 -12.28 -40.65 0.33
C LYS A 223 -12.16 -39.14 0.32
N GLY A 224 -11.34 -38.56 1.19
CA GLY A 224 -11.21 -37.11 1.33
C GLY A 224 -10.18 -36.46 0.39
N VAL A 225 -9.29 -37.24 -0.22
CA VAL A 225 -8.24 -36.73 -1.13
C VAL A 225 -8.69 -36.79 -2.60
N PRO A 226 -8.31 -35.83 -3.46
CA PRO A 226 -7.48 -34.67 -3.17
C PRO A 226 -8.20 -33.62 -2.30
N ALA A 227 -7.47 -33.05 -1.35
CA ALA A 227 -7.96 -31.96 -0.51
C ALA A 227 -7.01 -30.75 -0.56
N LEU A 228 -7.58 -29.54 -0.56
CA LEU A 228 -6.86 -28.27 -0.47
C LEU A 228 -7.22 -27.58 0.84
N LEU A 229 -6.20 -27.29 1.65
CA LEU A 229 -6.31 -26.38 2.79
C LEU A 229 -5.72 -25.02 2.38
N VAL A 230 -6.43 -23.95 2.70
CA VAL A 230 -5.97 -22.58 2.46
C VAL A 230 -5.82 -21.87 3.79
N TYR A 231 -4.60 -21.40 4.06
CA TYR A 231 -4.24 -20.66 5.26
C TYR A 231 -3.88 -19.21 4.93
N LYS A 232 -4.21 -18.31 5.87
CA LYS A 232 -3.83 -16.90 5.85
C LYS A 232 -3.76 -16.39 7.28
N GLN A 233 -2.70 -15.66 7.65
CA GLN A 233 -2.50 -15.16 9.02
C GLN A 233 -2.54 -16.25 10.11
N GLY A 234 -2.05 -17.46 9.81
CA GLY A 234 -2.10 -18.62 10.70
C GLY A 234 -3.49 -19.24 10.88
N GLN A 235 -4.51 -18.74 10.18
CA GLN A 235 -5.89 -19.24 10.25
C GLN A 235 -6.27 -19.98 8.97
N ILE A 236 -7.10 -21.03 9.10
CA ILE A 236 -7.70 -21.73 7.95
C ILE A 236 -8.83 -20.85 7.41
N ILE A 237 -8.69 -20.39 6.16
CA ILE A 237 -9.72 -19.63 5.45
C ILE A 237 -10.51 -20.49 4.45
N GLY A 238 -9.95 -21.62 4.01
CA GLY A 238 -10.59 -22.56 3.11
C GLY A 238 -10.20 -24.01 3.42
N ASN A 239 -11.17 -24.92 3.36
CA ASN A 239 -10.97 -26.36 3.51
C ASN A 239 -11.84 -27.09 2.50
N PHE A 240 -11.23 -27.49 1.39
CA PHE A 240 -11.89 -28.14 0.26
C PHE A 240 -11.48 -29.60 0.26
N VAL A 241 -12.45 -30.50 0.49
CA VAL A 241 -12.24 -31.94 0.59
C VAL A 241 -12.84 -32.60 -0.65
N GLN A 242 -12.17 -33.62 -1.19
CA GLN A 242 -12.66 -34.42 -2.32
C GLN A 242 -12.97 -33.58 -3.58
N LEU A 243 -12.06 -32.67 -3.98
CA LEU A 243 -12.29 -31.71 -5.08
C LEU A 243 -12.70 -32.34 -6.42
N THR A 244 -12.39 -33.62 -6.65
CA THR A 244 -12.85 -34.38 -7.82
C THR A 244 -14.37 -34.49 -7.96
N GLU A 245 -15.15 -34.33 -6.88
CA GLU A 245 -16.62 -34.25 -6.99
C GLU A 245 -17.11 -32.89 -7.51
N GLN A 246 -16.32 -31.83 -7.34
CA GLN A 246 -16.68 -30.46 -7.75
C GLN A 246 -16.11 -30.12 -9.15
N LEU A 247 -14.88 -30.55 -9.42
CA LEU A 247 -14.17 -30.31 -10.69
C LEU A 247 -14.39 -31.42 -11.74
N GLY A 248 -14.88 -32.59 -11.33
CA GLY A 248 -15.04 -33.77 -12.20
C GLY A 248 -13.80 -34.66 -12.30
N SER A 249 -13.81 -35.58 -13.26
CA SER A 249 -12.72 -36.56 -13.48
C SER A 249 -11.50 -35.95 -14.16
N ASP A 250 -11.73 -35.05 -15.12
CA ASP A 250 -10.74 -34.48 -16.00
C ASP A 250 -10.81 -32.96 -15.88
N PHE A 251 -9.87 -32.39 -15.13
CA PHE A 251 -9.77 -30.97 -14.84
C PHE A 251 -8.35 -30.46 -15.08
N TYR A 252 -8.23 -29.17 -15.39
CA TYR A 252 -6.99 -28.49 -15.75
C TYR A 252 -6.68 -27.35 -14.76
N ALA A 253 -5.51 -26.72 -14.93
CA ALA A 253 -5.08 -25.60 -14.09
C ALA A 253 -6.08 -24.43 -14.10
N SER A 254 -6.71 -24.15 -15.24
CA SER A 254 -7.77 -23.13 -15.40
C SER A 254 -8.99 -23.38 -14.51
N ASP A 255 -9.35 -24.64 -14.30
CA ASP A 255 -10.57 -25.02 -13.57
C ASP A 255 -10.30 -24.91 -12.06
N VAL A 256 -9.09 -25.28 -11.63
CA VAL A 256 -8.59 -25.07 -10.27
C VAL A 256 -8.40 -23.58 -9.97
N GLU A 257 -7.88 -22.79 -10.93
CA GLU A 257 -7.75 -21.34 -10.84
C GLU A 257 -9.11 -20.68 -10.64
N SER A 258 -10.07 -20.98 -11.53
CA SER A 258 -11.44 -20.45 -11.49
C SER A 258 -12.11 -20.79 -10.17
N PHE A 259 -12.04 -22.05 -9.72
CA PHE A 259 -12.57 -22.48 -8.43
C PHE A 259 -11.96 -21.71 -7.24
N LEU A 260 -10.64 -21.50 -7.22
CA LEU A 260 -9.98 -20.75 -6.16
C LEU A 260 -10.30 -19.25 -6.20
N ILE A 261 -10.53 -18.66 -7.38
CA ILE A 261 -10.96 -17.28 -7.55
C ILE A 261 -12.42 -17.11 -7.09
N GLU A 262 -13.33 -17.99 -7.51
CA GLU A 262 -14.75 -17.97 -7.13
C GLU A 262 -14.95 -18.06 -5.60
N ASN A 263 -14.11 -18.86 -4.93
CA ASN A 263 -14.10 -18.96 -3.47
C ASN A 263 -13.30 -17.84 -2.77
N GLY A 264 -12.72 -16.89 -3.51
CA GLY A 264 -11.96 -15.76 -2.95
C GLY A 264 -10.60 -16.12 -2.33
N MET A 265 -10.05 -17.28 -2.69
CA MET A 265 -8.77 -17.81 -2.21
C MET A 265 -7.57 -17.28 -3.03
N LEU A 266 -7.80 -16.98 -4.32
CA LEU A 266 -6.85 -16.31 -5.21
C LEU A 266 -7.39 -14.95 -5.66
N ALA A 267 -6.49 -14.02 -5.95
CA ALA A 267 -6.84 -12.77 -6.61
C ALA A 267 -6.98 -12.99 -8.12
N ASP A 268 -8.06 -12.51 -8.71
CA ASP A 268 -8.22 -12.50 -10.16
C ASP A 268 -7.25 -11.49 -10.81
N ARG A 269 -6.46 -11.97 -11.77
CA ARG A 269 -5.52 -11.13 -12.55
C ARG A 269 -6.25 -10.20 -13.52
N SER A 270 -7.48 -10.53 -13.92
CA SER A 270 -8.33 -9.67 -14.74
C SER A 270 -8.90 -8.48 -13.97
N CYS A 271 -9.13 -8.65 -12.66
CA CYS A 271 -9.59 -7.59 -11.75
C CYS A 271 -8.49 -6.58 -11.34
N VAL A 272 -7.26 -6.68 -11.85
CA VAL A 272 -6.25 -5.63 -11.65
C VAL A 272 -6.62 -4.40 -12.51
N PRO A 273 -6.87 -3.21 -11.91
CA PRO A 273 -7.32 -2.05 -12.68
C PRO A 273 -6.37 -1.71 -13.84
N SER A 274 -6.95 -1.42 -15.01
CA SER A 274 -6.22 -1.02 -16.23
C SER A 274 -5.40 0.26 -16.05
N ILE A 275 -5.68 1.01 -14.99
CA ILE A 275 -4.92 2.19 -14.52
C ILE A 275 -3.48 1.82 -14.09
N ILE A 276 -3.26 0.57 -13.68
CA ILE A 276 -1.99 0.03 -13.16
C ILE A 276 -1.35 -0.91 -14.19
N SER A 277 -2.15 -1.76 -14.83
CA SER A 277 -1.70 -2.61 -15.94
C SER A 277 -1.35 -1.72 -17.13
N GLY A 278 -0.05 -1.57 -17.43
CA GLY A 278 0.51 -0.59 -18.37
C GLY A 278 0.16 -0.78 -19.86
N LYS A 279 -0.97 -1.40 -20.19
CA LYS A 279 -1.53 -1.41 -21.54
C LYS A 279 -1.93 0.01 -21.93
N LYS A 280 -1.13 0.64 -22.79
CA LYS A 280 -1.62 1.76 -23.61
C LYS A 280 -2.93 1.31 -24.27
N GLN A 281 -3.97 2.14 -24.18
CA GLN A 281 -5.11 2.00 -25.07
C GLN A 281 -4.63 2.37 -26.48
N GLU A 282 -4.35 1.37 -27.30
CA GLU A 282 -4.27 1.55 -28.75
C GLU A 282 -5.70 1.69 -29.27
N SER A 283 -6.15 2.93 -29.37
CA SER A 283 -7.39 3.28 -30.07
C SER A 283 -7.21 3.05 -31.57
N CYS A 284 -8.11 2.25 -32.15
CA CYS A 284 -8.39 2.28 -33.59
C CYS A 284 -9.20 3.53 -33.95
#